data_AF-A0A2M7N8R5-F1
#
_entry.id   AF-A0A2M7N8R5-F1
#
_cell.length_a   1.000
_cell.length_b   1.000
_cell.length_c   1.000
_cell.angle_alpha   90.00
_cell.angle_beta   90.00
_cell.angle_gamma   90.00
#
_symmetry.space_group_name_H-M   'P 1'
#
loop_
_entity.id
_entity.type
_entity.pdbx_description
1 polymer ?
#
loop_
_entity_poly.entity_id
_entity_poly.type
_entity_poly.pdbx_seq_one_letter_code
_entity_poly.pdbx_strand_id
1 'polypeptide(L)'
;MQILKKIKFIIVVFIILFVTLVQCKNDFKVNEDWSDISVVYGLISSKDTVHYIRLSKAFLGEQDAYQMAQVSDSLYYKNAIVYIEEDGTSNKIYFSKDSTIQKDSGIFAYNKNIYYKAVANLDSNPDAKYKLNIFTNGKTI
;
A
#
# COMPACT_ATOMS: atom_id res chain seq x y z
N MET A 1 -56.85 41.36 -15.62
CA MET A 1 -55.59 41.66 -14.89
C MET A 1 -55.35 40.78 -13.64
N GLN A 2 -56.38 40.38 -12.88
CA GLN A 2 -56.26 39.55 -11.65
C GLN A 2 -55.78 38.09 -11.91
N ILE A 3 -56.25 37.45 -12.99
CA ILE A 3 -55.94 36.04 -13.33
C ILE A 3 -54.46 35.85 -13.68
N LEU A 4 -53.87 36.78 -14.44
CA LEU A 4 -52.44 36.76 -14.80
C LEU A 4 -51.51 36.88 -13.57
N LYS A 5 -51.94 37.61 -12.52
CA LYS A 5 -51.19 37.72 -11.26
C LYS A 5 -51.20 36.41 -10.46
N LYS A 6 -52.33 35.70 -10.45
CA LYS A 6 -52.45 34.38 -9.80
C LYS A 6 -51.60 33.31 -10.49
N ILE A 7 -51.55 33.32 -11.83
CA ILE A 7 -50.70 32.40 -12.61
C ILE A 7 -49.21 32.67 -12.33
N LYS A 8 -48.78 33.94 -12.33
CA LYS A 8 -47.39 34.29 -11.95
C LYS A 8 -47.04 33.84 -10.53
N PHE A 9 -47.97 33.99 -9.58
CA PHE A 9 -47.76 33.55 -8.21
C PHE A 9 -47.59 32.02 -8.10
N ILE A 10 -48.43 31.24 -8.79
CA ILE A 10 -48.31 29.77 -8.83
C ILE A 10 -46.98 29.34 -9.45
N ILE A 11 -46.56 29.97 -10.55
CA ILE A 11 -45.27 29.69 -11.20
C ILE A 11 -44.10 29.97 -10.24
N VAL A 12 -44.13 31.08 -9.51
CA VAL A 12 -43.08 31.42 -8.53
C VAL A 12 -43.03 30.40 -7.40
N VAL A 13 -44.17 29.98 -6.85
CA VAL A 13 -44.23 28.94 -5.80
C VAL A 13 -43.69 27.62 -6.33
N PHE A 14 -44.02 27.25 -7.57
CA PHE A 14 -43.53 26.00 -8.18
C PHE A 14 -42.03 26.03 -8.44
N ILE A 15 -41.47 27.18 -8.85
CA ILE A 15 -40.02 27.36 -9.02
C ILE A 15 -39.30 27.26 -7.68
N ILE A 16 -39.83 27.90 -6.62
CA ILE A 16 -39.24 27.81 -5.28
C ILE A 16 -39.25 26.36 -4.78
N LEU A 17 -40.34 25.63 -5.00
CA LEU A 17 -40.45 24.22 -4.64
C LEU A 17 -39.48 23.33 -5.45
N PHE A 18 -39.21 23.65 -6.71
CA PHE A 18 -38.27 22.90 -7.53
C PHE A 18 -36.81 23.11 -7.08
N VAL A 19 -36.48 24.32 -6.63
CA VAL A 19 -35.13 24.66 -6.13
C VAL A 19 -34.83 23.94 -4.80
N THR A 20 -35.84 23.68 -3.94
CA THR A 20 -35.62 22.94 -2.68
C THR A 20 -35.41 21.43 -2.87
N LEU A 21 -35.74 20.88 -4.04
CA LEU A 21 -35.51 19.46 -4.36
C LEU A 21 -34.09 19.20 -4.90
N VAL A 22 -33.34 20.23 -5.25
CA VAL A 22 -31.94 20.11 -5.71
C VAL A 22 -31.01 20.18 -4.50
N GLN A 23 -30.88 19.07 -3.77
CA GLN A 23 -29.80 18.92 -2.78
C GLN A 23 -28.51 18.46 -3.49
N CYS A 24 -27.40 19.16 -3.26
CA CYS A 24 -26.08 18.62 -3.55
C CYS A 24 -25.84 17.41 -2.64
N LYS A 25 -25.42 16.29 -3.22
CA LYS A 25 -24.92 15.15 -2.44
C LYS A 25 -23.61 15.59 -1.78
N ASN A 26 -23.55 15.47 -0.46
CA ASN A 26 -22.34 15.74 0.33
C ASN A 26 -21.62 14.44 0.69
N ASP A 27 -21.73 13.40 -0.14
CA ASP A 27 -21.06 12.13 0.11
C ASP A 27 -19.57 12.28 -0.23
N PHE A 28 -18.78 12.67 0.77
CA PHE A 28 -17.33 12.73 0.67
C PHE A 28 -16.72 11.41 1.10
N LYS A 29 -16.09 10.71 0.16
CA LYS A 29 -15.31 9.51 0.47
C LYS A 29 -13.95 9.93 1.02
N VAL A 30 -13.72 9.60 2.30
CA VAL A 30 -12.42 9.83 2.95
C VAL A 30 -11.37 8.84 2.44
N ASN A 31 -11.78 7.59 2.20
CA ASN A 31 -10.94 6.54 1.67
C ASN A 31 -11.12 6.41 0.15
N GLU A 32 -10.01 6.16 -0.54
CA GLU A 32 -10.02 5.67 -1.92
C GLU A 32 -10.38 4.17 -1.96
N ASP A 33 -10.58 3.63 -3.16
CA ASP A 33 -10.68 2.19 -3.34
C ASP A 33 -9.34 1.52 -2.98
N TRP A 34 -9.43 0.32 -2.38
CA TRP A 34 -8.24 -0.42 -1.94
C TRP A 34 -7.33 -0.77 -3.12
N SER A 35 -6.02 -0.57 -2.93
CA SER A 35 -4.98 -0.91 -3.90
C SER A 35 -3.79 -1.62 -3.23
N ASP A 36 -3.20 -2.58 -3.95
CA ASP A 36 -2.02 -3.31 -3.49
C ASP A 36 -0.74 -2.48 -3.72
N ILE A 37 -0.36 -1.72 -2.68
CA ILE A 37 0.82 -0.85 -2.68
C ILE A 37 1.91 -1.48 -1.83
N SER A 38 2.98 -1.92 -2.49
CA SER A 38 4.14 -2.50 -1.82
C SER A 38 5.09 -1.42 -1.29
N VAL A 39 5.61 -1.64 -0.09
CA VAL A 39 6.62 -0.79 0.55
C VAL A 39 7.84 -1.66 0.83
N VAL A 40 8.97 -1.29 0.21
CA VAL A 40 10.20 -2.07 0.20
C VAL A 40 11.34 -1.26 0.81
N TYR A 41 12.03 -1.85 1.78
CA TYR A 41 13.28 -1.34 2.31
C TYR A 41 14.33 -2.44 2.29
N GLY A 42 15.57 -2.08 1.99
CA GLY A 42 16.70 -3.01 2.03
C GLY A 42 18.00 -2.25 1.98
N LEU A 43 19.00 -2.79 2.66
CA LEU A 43 20.39 -2.37 2.52
C LEU A 43 21.17 -3.62 2.16
N ILE A 44 21.84 -3.58 1.02
CA ILE A 44 22.72 -4.65 0.54
C ILE A 44 24.14 -4.12 0.43
N SER A 45 25.13 -4.95 0.72
CA SER A 45 26.54 -4.55 0.72
C SER A 45 27.44 -5.67 0.27
N SER A 46 28.39 -5.41 -0.62
CA SER A 46 29.43 -6.39 -0.98
C SER A 46 30.43 -6.69 0.15
N LYS A 47 30.39 -5.90 1.23
CA LYS A 47 31.22 -6.09 2.43
C LYS A 47 30.56 -6.99 3.49
N ASP A 48 29.33 -7.44 3.24
CA ASP A 48 28.59 -8.33 4.13
C ASP A 48 28.17 -9.61 3.40
N THR A 49 27.90 -10.65 4.17
CA THR A 49 27.40 -11.94 3.70
C THR A 49 25.92 -12.13 3.98
N VAL A 50 25.33 -11.35 4.89
CA VAL A 50 23.93 -11.48 5.29
C VAL A 50 23.15 -10.24 4.88
N HIS A 51 22.13 -10.45 4.04
CA HIS A 51 21.35 -9.38 3.44
C HIS A 51 19.89 -9.50 3.84
N TYR A 52 19.24 -8.37 4.10
CA TYR A 52 17.83 -8.32 4.49
C TYR A 52 17.04 -7.35 3.63
N ILE A 53 15.84 -7.79 3.24
CA ILE A 53 14.83 -6.98 2.57
C ILE A 53 13.57 -7.02 3.40
N ARG A 54 13.05 -5.86 3.77
CA ARG A 54 11.74 -5.69 4.37
C ARG A 54 10.74 -5.41 3.25
N LEU A 55 9.88 -6.37 2.98
CA LEU A 55 8.76 -6.25 2.06
C LEU A 55 7.46 -6.21 2.84
N SER A 56 6.77 -5.08 2.77
CA SER A 56 5.47 -4.83 3.41
C SER A 56 4.47 -4.27 2.39
N LYS A 57 3.21 -4.16 2.77
CA LYS A 57 2.16 -3.52 1.97
C LYS A 57 1.42 -2.47 2.77
N ALA A 58 0.93 -1.45 2.08
CA ALA A 58 0.00 -0.49 2.66
C ALA A 58 -1.33 -1.18 2.98
N PHE A 59 -2.05 -0.62 3.96
CA PHE A 59 -3.40 -1.04 4.32
C PHE A 59 -4.35 0.15 4.22
N LEU A 60 -5.59 -0.13 3.83
CA LEU A 60 -6.68 0.83 3.74
C LEU A 60 -7.97 0.12 4.13
N GLY A 61 -8.83 0.80 4.87
CA GLY A 61 -10.10 0.26 5.34
C GLY A 61 -10.85 1.27 6.21
N GLU A 62 -12.04 0.88 6.65
CA GLU A 62 -12.98 1.75 7.36
C GLU A 62 -12.71 1.89 8.86
N GLN A 63 -11.76 1.12 9.40
CA GLN A 63 -11.39 1.18 10.82
C GLN A 63 -10.38 2.29 11.08
N ASP A 64 -10.20 2.65 12.35
CA ASP A 64 -9.15 3.57 12.78
C ASP A 64 -7.76 3.06 12.33
N ALA A 65 -6.94 3.96 11.79
CA ALA A 65 -5.64 3.60 11.22
C ALA A 65 -4.68 2.98 12.25
N TYR A 66 -4.74 3.41 13.52
CA TYR A 66 -3.93 2.83 14.59
C TYR A 66 -4.40 1.42 14.94
N GLN A 67 -5.70 1.13 14.85
CA GLN A 67 -6.22 -0.23 15.05
C GLN A 67 -5.81 -1.15 13.90
N MET A 68 -5.96 -0.69 12.65
CA MET A 68 -5.55 -1.48 11.48
C MET A 68 -4.05 -1.76 11.44
N ALA A 69 -3.23 -0.78 11.86
CA ALA A 69 -1.78 -0.92 11.95
C ALA A 69 -1.33 -2.08 12.87
N GLN A 70 -2.17 -2.49 13.82
CA GLN A 70 -1.91 -3.61 14.75
C GLN A 70 -2.19 -4.99 14.14
N VAL A 71 -2.77 -5.07 12.94
CA VAL A 71 -3.09 -6.33 12.27
C VAL A 71 -1.96 -6.76 11.34
N SER A 72 -1.15 -7.74 11.74
CA SER A 72 0.05 -8.16 10.98
C SER A 72 -0.27 -8.62 9.56
N ASP A 73 -1.38 -9.32 9.36
CA ASP A 73 -1.74 -9.90 8.06
C ASP A 73 -2.08 -8.79 7.02
N SER A 74 -2.39 -7.59 7.51
CA SER A 74 -2.53 -6.37 6.70
C SER A 74 -1.19 -5.79 6.27
N LEU A 75 -0.09 -6.10 6.97
CA LEU A 75 1.24 -5.53 6.71
C LEU A 75 2.13 -6.43 5.84
N TYR A 76 1.89 -7.74 5.84
CA TYR A 76 2.78 -8.72 5.20
C TYR A 76 2.10 -9.50 4.07
N TYR A 77 2.86 -9.83 3.02
CA TYR A 77 2.40 -10.72 1.97
C TYR A 77 2.43 -12.18 2.43
N LYS A 78 1.33 -12.91 2.18
CA LYS A 78 1.25 -14.35 2.44
C LYS A 78 2.26 -15.12 1.57
N ASN A 79 2.33 -14.79 0.28
CA ASN A 79 3.28 -15.38 -0.66
C ASN A 79 4.00 -14.27 -1.42
N ALA A 80 5.33 -14.31 -1.41
CA ALA A 80 6.16 -13.46 -2.26
C ALA A 80 7.44 -14.20 -2.63
N ILE A 81 7.94 -13.95 -3.84
CA ILE A 81 9.26 -14.35 -4.29
C ILE A 81 10.10 -13.08 -4.34
N VAL A 82 11.27 -13.09 -3.69
CA VAL A 82 12.18 -11.95 -3.60
C VAL A 82 13.56 -12.44 -4.00
N TYR A 83 14.16 -11.80 -5.00
CA TYR A 83 15.54 -12.07 -5.38
C TYR A 83 16.21 -10.82 -5.93
N ILE A 84 17.53 -10.76 -5.80
CA ILE A 84 18.36 -9.83 -6.56
C ILE A 84 19.02 -10.56 -7.72
N GLU A 85 19.23 -9.84 -8.81
CA GLU A 85 19.92 -10.29 -10.00
C GLU A 85 21.01 -9.29 -10.34
N GLU A 86 22.23 -9.78 -10.53
CA GLU A 86 23.36 -8.93 -10.90
C GLU A 86 23.30 -8.59 -12.38
N ASP A 87 23.39 -7.30 -12.70
CA ASP A 87 23.26 -6.79 -14.06
C ASP A 87 24.35 -7.37 -14.97
N GLY A 88 23.94 -7.77 -16.18
CA GLY A 88 24.83 -8.46 -17.13
C GLY A 88 25.14 -9.93 -16.80
N THR A 89 24.58 -10.49 -15.72
CA THR A 89 24.70 -11.91 -15.39
C THR A 89 23.32 -12.60 -15.38
N SER A 90 23.30 -13.94 -15.28
CA SER A 90 22.09 -14.70 -14.95
C SER A 90 22.06 -15.18 -13.50
N ASN A 91 22.92 -14.61 -12.65
CA ASN A 91 23.05 -15.02 -11.25
C ASN A 91 21.92 -14.42 -10.41
N LYS A 92 21.15 -15.28 -9.74
CA LYS A 92 20.02 -14.88 -8.90
C LYS A 92 20.24 -15.30 -7.47
N ILE A 93 20.16 -14.34 -6.55
CA ILE A 93 20.26 -14.58 -5.11
C ILE A 93 18.86 -14.44 -4.53
N TYR A 94 18.28 -15.58 -4.17
CA TYR A 94 16.94 -15.66 -3.59
C TYR A 94 16.96 -15.40 -2.09
N PHE A 95 15.96 -14.66 -1.62
CA PHE A 95 15.75 -14.40 -0.21
C PHE A 95 14.62 -15.27 0.33
N SER A 96 14.82 -15.80 1.54
CA SER A 96 13.84 -16.62 2.25
C SER A 96 13.23 -15.84 3.41
N LYS A 97 11.97 -16.12 3.76
CA LYS A 97 11.34 -15.48 4.92
C LYS A 97 12.11 -15.79 6.21
N ASP A 98 12.39 -14.75 6.97
CA ASP A 98 13.00 -14.80 8.28
C ASP A 98 12.16 -13.98 9.26
N SER A 99 11.81 -14.58 10.39
CA SER A 99 11.09 -13.91 11.48
C SER A 99 11.80 -14.08 12.82
N THR A 100 13.12 -14.26 12.78
CA THR A 100 13.94 -14.48 13.97
C THR A 100 14.17 -13.16 14.73
N ILE A 101 14.23 -12.05 14.00
CA ILE A 101 14.39 -10.70 14.55
C ILE A 101 13.05 -10.23 15.12
N GLN A 102 12.96 -10.17 16.45
CA GLN A 102 11.79 -9.63 17.13
C GLN A 102 11.63 -8.13 16.89
N LYS A 103 10.39 -7.65 16.89
CA LYS A 103 10.08 -6.22 16.76
C LYS A 103 9.65 -5.67 18.11
N ASP A 104 10.16 -4.51 18.45
CA ASP A 104 9.73 -3.79 19.65
C ASP A 104 8.24 -3.41 19.55
N SER A 105 7.58 -3.34 20.70
CA SER A 105 6.19 -2.90 20.80
C SER A 105 6.04 -1.45 20.30
N GLY A 106 4.91 -1.13 19.69
CA GLY A 106 4.61 0.22 19.25
C GLY A 106 3.29 0.33 18.48
N ILE A 107 3.18 1.36 17.64
CA ILE A 107 1.96 1.68 16.86
C ILE A 107 1.62 0.61 15.81
N PHE A 108 2.62 -0.09 15.29
CA PHE A 108 2.41 -1.18 14.33
C PHE A 108 2.50 -2.53 15.02
N ALA A 109 1.82 -3.54 14.44
CA ALA A 109 1.88 -4.93 14.85
C ALA A 109 3.33 -5.37 15.14
N TYR A 110 3.53 -6.05 16.26
CA TYR A 110 4.86 -6.49 16.74
C TYR A 110 4.92 -7.99 17.02
N ASN A 111 3.77 -8.67 17.06
CA ASN A 111 3.63 -10.12 17.17
C ASN A 111 4.20 -10.91 15.97
N LYS A 112 4.38 -10.27 14.81
CA LYS A 112 5.09 -10.81 13.65
C LYS A 112 6.03 -9.75 13.10
N ASN A 113 7.25 -10.15 12.75
CA ASN A 113 8.21 -9.30 12.06
C ASN A 113 8.88 -10.12 10.96
N ILE A 114 8.43 -9.96 9.72
CA ILE A 114 8.92 -10.75 8.59
C ILE A 114 9.90 -9.92 7.77
N TYR A 115 11.10 -10.47 7.59
CA TYR A 115 12.09 -10.04 6.62
C TYR A 115 12.29 -11.13 5.58
N TYR A 116 12.90 -10.77 4.47
CA TYR A 116 13.43 -11.70 3.48
C TYR A 116 14.95 -11.64 3.62
N LYS A 117 15.57 -12.77 3.95
CA LYS A 117 16.99 -12.92 4.24
C LYS A 117 17.69 -13.75 3.17
N ALA A 118 18.86 -13.31 2.75
CA ALA A 118 19.78 -14.10 1.94
C ALA A 118 21.15 -14.16 2.62
N VAL A 119 21.84 -15.29 2.46
CA VAL A 119 23.23 -15.44 2.86
C VAL A 119 24.03 -15.71 1.59
N ALA A 120 24.75 -14.70 1.11
CA ALA A 120 25.49 -14.74 -0.15
C ALA A 120 26.62 -13.71 -0.16
N ASN A 121 27.72 -14.04 -0.84
CA ASN A 121 28.72 -13.06 -1.23
C ASN A 121 28.24 -12.34 -2.48
N LEU A 122 28.25 -11.01 -2.46
CA LEU A 122 28.02 -10.19 -3.66
C LEU A 122 29.36 -9.91 -4.35
N ASP A 123 29.31 -9.47 -5.61
CA ASP A 123 30.51 -9.04 -6.33
C ASP A 123 31.21 -7.92 -5.53
N SER A 124 32.49 -8.12 -5.30
CA SER A 124 33.38 -7.16 -4.64
C SER A 124 33.63 -5.90 -5.47
N ASN A 125 33.33 -5.93 -6.78
CA ASN A 125 33.40 -4.78 -7.66
C ASN A 125 32.43 -3.67 -7.17
N PRO A 126 32.91 -2.47 -6.81
CA PRO A 126 32.06 -1.39 -6.34
C PRO A 126 31.08 -0.85 -7.40
N ASP A 127 31.34 -1.12 -8.68
CA ASP A 127 30.47 -0.71 -9.80
C ASP A 127 29.44 -1.78 -10.17
N ALA A 128 29.44 -2.95 -9.50
CA ALA A 128 28.45 -3.99 -9.73
C ALA A 128 27.04 -3.47 -9.40
N LYS A 129 26.11 -3.67 -10.33
CA LYS A 129 24.72 -3.24 -10.20
C LYS A 129 23.83 -4.45 -9.96
N TYR A 130 22.89 -4.28 -9.04
CA TYR A 130 21.90 -5.30 -8.71
C TYR A 130 20.50 -4.76 -8.96
N LYS A 131 19.67 -5.60 -9.58
CA LYS A 131 18.23 -5.35 -9.71
C LYS A 131 17.49 -6.19 -8.68
N LEU A 132 16.71 -5.52 -7.84
CA LEU A 132 15.75 -6.18 -6.97
C LEU A 132 14.51 -6.55 -7.79
N ASN A 133 14.08 -7.81 -7.70
CA ASN A 133 12.86 -8.30 -8.33
C ASN A 133 11.96 -8.92 -7.26
N ILE A 134 10.69 -8.52 -7.26
CA ILE A 134 9.70 -8.99 -6.30
C ILE A 134 8.44 -9.43 -7.04
N PHE A 135 7.92 -10.58 -6.67
CA PHE A 135 6.67 -11.12 -7.21
C PHE A 135 5.71 -11.40 -6.06
N THR A 136 4.55 -10.76 -6.07
CA THR A 136 3.50 -10.91 -5.05
C THR A 136 2.16 -11.11 -5.73
N ASN A 137 1.36 -12.08 -5.29
CA ASN A 137 -0.03 -12.24 -5.75
C ASN A 137 -0.21 -12.23 -7.29
N GLY A 138 0.77 -12.76 -8.04
CA GLY A 138 0.73 -12.78 -9.51
C GLY A 138 1.15 -11.48 -10.21
N LYS A 139 1.62 -10.47 -9.47
CA LYS A 139 2.14 -9.20 -9.97
C LYS A 139 3.65 -9.08 -9.70
N THR A 140 4.37 -8.56 -10.69
CA THR A 140 5.77 -8.10 -10.54
C THR A 140 5.77 -6.66 -10.02
N ILE A 141 6.62 -6.39 -9.05
CA ILE A 141 6.88 -5.06 -8.47
C ILE A 141 8.26 -4.61 -8.92
#